data_AF-A0A101IEW9-F1
#
_entry.id   AF-A0A101IEW9-F1
#
_cell.length_a   1.000
_cell.length_b   1.000
_cell.length_c   1.000
_cell.angle_alpha   90.00
_cell.angle_beta   90.00
_cell.angle_gamma   90.00
#
_symmetry.space_group_name_H-M   'P 1'
#
loop_
_entity.id
_entity.type
_entity.pdbx_description
1 polymer ?
#
loop_
_entity_poly.entity_id
_entity_poly.type
_entity_poly.pdbx_seq_one_letter_code
_entity_poly.pdbx_strand_id
1 'polypeptide(L)'
;MKNKDKNVVMVVLDTHRFDRIGAYGYNRPTTPNLDSFASESLFFEQAIAPGQWTIPSHASLFSGEMPAVHRTLQADDVLPREFQTLADRLSHSGVTTTGFCNNPLVGVLQNGFKRGFDQFYNYSGVVPSTPQKVQGGIWQPFRSLWSKYTQLLRRLSYPIQNAFASPNEFFLAALRPLFVPMWTRAGNFKGM
;
A
#
# COMPACT_ATOMS: atom_id res chain seq x y z
N MET A 1 -4.53 2.74 35.64
CA MET A 1 -3.35 3.44 35.08
C MET A 1 -3.77 4.05 33.76
N LYS A 2 -3.74 5.38 33.61
CA LYS A 2 -4.04 6.05 32.34
C LYS A 2 -3.00 5.62 31.30
N ASN A 3 -3.47 5.02 30.21
CA ASN A 3 -2.64 4.55 29.11
C ASN A 3 -1.91 5.77 28.53
N LYS A 4 -0.58 5.84 28.67
CA LYS A 4 0.22 6.88 28.01
C LYS A 4 0.04 6.65 26.52
N ASP A 5 -0.49 7.63 25.79
CA ASP A 5 -0.81 7.53 24.36
C ASP A 5 0.42 7.08 23.56
N LYS A 6 0.54 5.77 23.33
CA LYS A 6 1.62 5.19 22.52
C LYS A 6 1.17 5.23 21.07
N ASN A 7 1.87 6.03 20.28
CA ASN A 7 1.74 5.98 18.83
C ASN A 7 2.36 4.68 18.30
N VAL A 8 1.74 4.09 17.29
CA VAL A 8 2.25 2.91 16.59
C VAL A 8 2.61 3.33 15.17
N VAL A 9 3.84 3.02 14.75
CA VAL A 9 4.30 3.23 13.38
C VAL A 9 4.67 1.88 12.80
N MET A 10 3.99 1.48 11.73
CA MET A 10 4.30 0.25 10.99
C MET A 10 4.99 0.62 9.68
N VAL A 11 6.25 0.19 9.52
CA VAL A 11 7.04 0.39 8.31
C VAL A 11 7.17 -0.93 7.58
N VAL A 12 6.78 -0.95 6.30
CA VAL A 12 6.90 -2.12 5.43
C VAL A 12 7.87 -1.79 4.30
N LEU A 13 8.89 -2.62 4.15
CA LEU A 13 9.83 -2.54 3.02
C LEU A 13 9.42 -3.59 1.99
N ASP A 14 9.07 -3.13 0.78
CA ASP A 14 8.64 -4.03 -0.29
C ASP A 14 9.83 -4.68 -0.98
N THR A 15 9.78 -5.99 -1.19
CA THR A 15 10.83 -6.80 -1.83
C THR A 15 12.23 -6.75 -1.21
N HIS A 16 12.36 -6.21 0.01
CA HIS A 16 13.67 -6.12 0.67
C HIS A 16 14.11 -7.47 1.19
N ARG A 17 15.26 -7.96 0.72
CA ARG A 17 15.81 -9.25 1.17
C ARG A 17 16.44 -9.13 2.55
N PHE A 18 16.27 -10.15 3.38
CA PHE A 18 16.85 -10.20 4.73
C PHE A 18 18.39 -10.21 4.70
N ASP A 19 19.00 -10.90 3.72
CA ASP A 19 20.46 -11.04 3.57
C ASP A 19 21.16 -9.77 3.06
N ARG A 20 20.43 -8.66 2.92
CA ARG A 20 20.93 -7.33 2.55
C ARG A 20 20.82 -6.31 3.68
N ILE A 21 20.48 -6.76 4.88
CA ILE A 21 20.36 -5.95 6.09
C ILE A 21 21.57 -6.22 6.99
N GLY A 22 22.27 -5.17 7.41
CA GLY A 22 23.45 -5.25 8.26
C GLY A 22 23.18 -5.93 9.61
N ALA A 23 22.02 -5.66 10.22
CA ALA A 23 21.57 -6.34 11.45
C ALA A 23 21.45 -7.87 11.31
N TYR A 24 21.34 -8.41 10.09
CA TYR A 24 21.34 -9.85 9.81
C TYR A 24 22.72 -10.36 9.33
N GLY A 25 23.79 -9.56 9.45
CA GLY A 25 25.16 -9.93 9.11
C GLY A 25 25.64 -9.53 7.71
N TYR A 26 24.94 -8.62 7.02
CA TYR A 26 25.40 -8.14 5.71
C TYR A 26 26.59 -7.17 5.82
N ASN A 27 27.68 -7.47 5.11
CA ASN A 27 28.96 -6.77 5.27
C ASN A 27 29.02 -5.33 4.74
N ARG A 28 28.07 -4.91 3.89
CA ARG A 28 28.08 -3.56 3.31
C ARG A 28 27.14 -2.65 4.11
N PRO A 29 27.49 -1.36 4.32
CA PRO A 29 26.68 -0.43 5.10
C PRO A 29 25.47 0.09 4.28
N THR A 30 24.58 -0.80 3.86
CA THR A 30 23.39 -0.46 3.06
C THR A 30 22.20 -0.06 3.93
N THR A 31 22.19 -0.42 5.21
CA THR A 31 21.04 -0.21 6.12
C THR A 31 21.42 0.45 7.46
N PRO A 32 22.31 1.46 7.52
CA PRO A 32 22.87 1.95 8.79
C PRO A 32 21.82 2.44 9.80
N ASN A 33 20.74 3.10 9.33
CA ASN A 33 19.66 3.55 10.19
C ASN A 33 18.80 2.39 10.73
N LEU A 34 18.58 1.35 9.92
CA LEU A 34 17.83 0.17 10.33
C LEU A 34 18.65 -0.67 11.31
N ASP A 35 19.97 -0.75 11.09
CA ASP A 35 20.90 -1.46 11.96
C ASP A 35 20.98 -0.81 13.34
N SER A 36 21.07 0.53 13.39
CA SER A 36 21.01 1.29 14.66
C SER A 36 19.66 1.14 15.37
N PHE A 37 18.54 1.12 14.63
CA PHE A 37 17.24 0.88 15.23
C PHE A 37 17.12 -0.55 15.79
N ALA A 38 17.64 -1.55 15.07
CA ALA A 38 17.64 -2.94 15.50
C ALA A 38 18.42 -3.16 16.80
N SER A 39 19.55 -2.46 17.00
CA SER A 39 20.37 -2.60 18.22
C SER A 39 19.67 -2.11 19.51
N GLU A 40 18.64 -1.28 19.37
CA GLU A 40 17.87 -0.70 20.48
C GLU A 40 16.46 -1.30 20.59
N SER A 41 16.14 -2.30 19.76
CA SER A 41 14.80 -2.86 19.63
C SER A 41 14.76 -4.34 20.02
N LEU A 42 13.54 -4.85 20.26
CA LEU A 42 13.34 -6.29 20.21
C LEU A 42 13.51 -6.76 18.76
N PHE A 43 14.51 -7.59 18.53
CA PHE A 43 14.88 -8.07 17.21
C PHE A 43 14.48 -9.54 17.04
N PHE A 44 13.86 -9.88 15.90
CA PHE A 44 13.49 -11.24 15.57
C PHE A 44 14.44 -11.79 14.52
N GLU A 45 15.24 -12.79 14.86
CA GLU A 45 16.16 -13.46 13.92
C GLU A 45 15.41 -14.23 12.83
N GLN A 46 14.18 -14.66 13.12
CA GLN A 46 13.31 -15.42 12.21
C GLN A 46 11.93 -14.77 12.09
N ALA A 47 11.80 -13.84 11.14
CA ALA A 47 10.53 -13.24 10.75
C ALA A 47 10.13 -13.71 9.34
N ILE A 48 9.25 -14.72 9.27
CA ILE A 48 8.86 -15.37 8.01
C ILE A 48 7.61 -14.71 7.45
N ALA A 49 7.67 -14.28 6.18
CA ALA A 49 6.50 -13.74 5.49
C ALA A 49 5.45 -14.85 5.27
N PRO A 50 4.16 -14.60 5.58
CA PRO A 50 3.11 -15.61 5.48
C PRO A 50 2.72 -15.92 4.03
N GLY A 51 3.05 -15.03 3.08
CA GLY A 51 2.74 -15.18 1.66
C GLY A 51 3.94 -14.89 0.77
N GLN A 52 3.99 -15.57 -0.38
CA GLN A 52 5.07 -15.48 -1.38
C GLN A 52 5.14 -14.15 -2.13
N TRP A 53 4.08 -13.34 -2.10
CA TRP A 53 3.98 -12.09 -2.84
C TRP A 53 3.04 -11.11 -2.15
N THR A 54 2.97 -9.87 -2.68
CA THR A 54 2.38 -8.71 -2.03
C THR A 54 0.98 -8.95 -1.48
N ILE A 55 0.05 -9.51 -2.26
CA ILE A 55 -1.36 -9.63 -1.88
C ILE A 55 -1.57 -10.55 -0.66
N PRO A 56 -1.22 -11.85 -0.69
CA PRO A 56 -1.43 -12.73 0.45
C PRO A 56 -0.60 -12.29 1.67
N SER A 57 0.61 -11.75 1.45
CA SER A 57 1.44 -11.26 2.56
C SER A 57 0.81 -10.07 3.28
N HIS A 58 0.28 -9.09 2.54
CA HIS A 58 -0.41 -7.94 3.14
C HIS A 58 -1.77 -8.30 3.75
N ALA A 59 -2.51 -9.23 3.13
CA ALA A 59 -3.75 -9.73 3.70
C ALA A 59 -3.52 -10.35 5.08
N SER A 60 -2.50 -11.18 5.23
CA SER A 60 -2.10 -11.72 6.54
C SER A 60 -1.56 -10.66 7.49
N LEU A 61 -0.72 -9.73 7.02
CA LEU A 61 -0.19 -8.63 7.83
C LEU A 61 -1.32 -7.79 8.45
N PHE A 62 -2.36 -7.49 7.66
CA PHE A 62 -3.47 -6.66 8.13
C PHE A 62 -4.49 -7.43 8.94
N SER A 63 -4.79 -8.69 8.61
CA SER A 63 -5.82 -9.47 9.31
C SER A 63 -5.32 -10.21 10.55
N GLY A 64 -4.02 -10.54 10.60
CA GLY A 64 -3.45 -11.48 11.56
C GLY A 64 -3.70 -12.96 11.21
N GLU A 65 -4.26 -13.25 10.03
CA GLU A 65 -4.67 -14.60 9.62
C GLU A 65 -3.77 -15.17 8.51
N MET A 66 -3.67 -16.49 8.42
CA MET A 66 -2.87 -17.16 7.38
C MET A 66 -3.57 -17.14 6.01
N PRO A 67 -2.83 -17.24 4.88
CA PRO A 67 -3.43 -17.29 3.54
C PRO A 67 -4.43 -18.42 3.33
N ALA A 68 -4.23 -19.55 4.01
CA ALA A 68 -5.18 -20.66 4.02
C ALA A 68 -6.55 -20.29 4.61
N VAL A 69 -6.59 -19.32 5.52
CA VAL A 69 -7.81 -18.86 6.22
C VAL A 69 -8.49 -17.75 5.43
N HIS A 70 -7.77 -16.66 5.12
CA HIS A 70 -8.39 -15.49 4.50
C HIS A 70 -8.59 -15.62 2.98
N ARG A 71 -7.95 -16.60 2.34
CA ARG A 71 -8.10 -16.98 0.92
C ARG A 71 -7.90 -15.85 -0.10
N THR A 72 -7.21 -14.77 0.29
CA THR A 72 -6.85 -13.64 -0.58
C THR A 72 -5.50 -13.95 -1.22
N LEU A 73 -5.54 -14.66 -2.35
CA LEU A 73 -4.37 -15.30 -2.97
C LEU A 73 -4.01 -14.71 -4.33
N GLN A 74 -4.98 -14.12 -5.03
CA GLN A 74 -4.90 -13.57 -6.39
C GLN A 74 -4.96 -12.05 -6.40
N ALA A 75 -4.57 -11.42 -7.53
CA ALA A 75 -4.49 -9.97 -7.66
C ALA A 75 -5.85 -9.26 -7.50
N ASP A 76 -6.91 -9.92 -7.95
CA ASP A 76 -8.29 -9.45 -7.95
C ASP A 76 -9.08 -9.89 -6.71
N ASP A 77 -8.48 -10.70 -5.83
CA ASP A 77 -9.10 -11.08 -4.57
C ASP A 77 -9.27 -9.88 -3.63
N VAL A 78 -10.38 -9.89 -2.90
CA VAL A 78 -10.70 -8.88 -1.90
C VAL A 78 -10.69 -9.54 -0.53
N LEU A 79 -9.98 -8.96 0.44
CA LEU A 79 -9.97 -9.44 1.81
C LEU A 79 -11.41 -9.46 2.37
N PRO A 80 -11.95 -10.65 2.72
CA PRO A 80 -13.33 -10.77 3.19
C PRO A 80 -13.63 -9.86 4.39
N ARG A 81 -14.88 -9.40 4.49
CA ARG A 81 -15.28 -8.41 5.51
C ARG A 81 -15.33 -8.98 6.93
N GLU A 82 -15.44 -10.30 7.07
CA GLU A 82 -15.33 -11.00 8.35
C GLU A 82 -13.96 -10.82 9.02
N PHE A 83 -12.90 -10.59 8.23
CA PHE A 83 -11.57 -10.31 8.75
C PHE A 83 -11.42 -8.82 9.06
N GLN A 84 -11.43 -8.48 10.35
CA GLN A 84 -11.08 -7.14 10.81
C GLN A 84 -9.59 -6.87 10.62
N THR A 85 -9.26 -5.75 9.99
CA THR A 85 -7.87 -5.34 9.79
C THR A 85 -7.30 -4.69 11.05
N LEU A 86 -5.97 -4.66 11.18
CA LEU A 86 -5.27 -3.94 12.25
C LEU A 86 -5.72 -2.48 12.33
N ALA A 87 -5.78 -1.80 11.18
CA ALA A 87 -6.25 -0.42 11.12
C ALA A 87 -7.71 -0.29 11.57
N ASP A 88 -8.57 -1.24 11.20
CA ASP A 88 -9.98 -1.25 11.62
C ASP A 88 -10.10 -1.39 13.14
N ARG A 89 -9.35 -2.32 13.74
CA ARG A 89 -9.31 -2.50 15.20
C ARG A 89 -8.81 -1.24 15.92
N LEU A 90 -7.75 -0.60 15.40
CA LEU A 90 -7.18 0.61 15.98
C LEU A 90 -8.14 1.81 15.87
N SER A 91 -8.75 2.03 14.70
CA SER A 91 -9.72 3.10 14.48
C SER A 91 -10.94 2.95 15.39
N HIS A 92 -11.48 1.73 15.54
CA HIS A 92 -12.58 1.45 16.48
C HIS A 92 -12.21 1.69 17.95
N SER A 93 -10.92 1.64 18.30
CA SER A 93 -10.43 1.98 19.65
C SER A 93 -10.18 3.48 19.86
N GLY A 94 -10.44 4.32 18.85
CA GLY A 94 -10.24 5.77 18.89
C GLY A 94 -8.82 6.22 18.50
N VAL A 95 -8.00 5.34 17.93
CA VAL A 95 -6.67 5.70 17.42
C VAL A 95 -6.81 6.22 15.99
N THR A 96 -6.28 7.41 15.71
CA THR A 96 -6.23 7.95 14.35
C THR A 96 -5.33 7.08 13.46
N THR A 97 -5.87 6.58 12.36
CA THR A 97 -5.17 5.67 11.44
C THR A 97 -4.85 6.37 10.12
N THR A 98 -3.57 6.50 9.80
CA THR A 98 -3.12 7.06 8.51
C THR A 98 -2.17 6.12 7.79
N GLY A 99 -2.48 5.80 6.53
CA GLY A 99 -1.65 4.97 5.67
C GLY A 99 -0.94 5.79 4.59
N PHE A 100 0.34 5.48 4.36
CA PHE A 100 1.12 5.99 3.24
C PHE A 100 1.65 4.81 2.45
N CYS A 101 1.32 4.72 1.16
CA CYS A 101 1.63 3.55 0.35
C CYS A 101 2.19 3.97 -1.01
N ASN A 102 3.24 3.28 -1.46
CA ASN A 102 3.77 3.41 -2.82
C ASN A 102 3.80 2.05 -3.54
N ASN A 103 2.89 1.15 -3.16
CA ASN A 103 2.65 -0.10 -3.87
C ASN A 103 1.23 -0.06 -4.48
N PRO A 104 1.08 -0.19 -5.82
CA PRO A 104 -0.23 -0.13 -6.46
C PRO A 104 -1.12 -1.33 -6.15
N LEU A 105 -0.55 -2.52 -5.93
CA LEU A 105 -1.29 -3.72 -5.55
C LEU A 105 -1.93 -3.59 -4.17
N VAL A 106 -1.40 -2.72 -3.30
CA VAL A 106 -1.94 -2.45 -1.96
C VAL A 106 -2.85 -1.23 -1.97
N GLY A 107 -2.39 -0.12 -2.55
CA GLY A 107 -3.05 1.18 -2.42
C GLY A 107 -4.02 1.55 -3.55
N VAL A 108 -3.83 1.03 -4.77
CA VAL A 108 -4.69 1.38 -5.92
C VAL A 108 -5.87 0.42 -6.00
N LEU A 109 -5.59 -0.89 -5.99
CA LEU A 109 -6.61 -1.93 -6.12
C LEU A 109 -7.67 -1.86 -5.00
N GLN A 110 -8.87 -2.35 -5.28
CA GLN A 110 -9.94 -2.48 -4.29
C GLN A 110 -9.90 -3.86 -3.60
N ASN A 111 -8.75 -4.20 -3.04
CA ASN A 111 -8.46 -5.45 -2.32
C ASN A 111 -8.94 -5.46 -0.84
N GLY A 112 -9.54 -4.37 -0.35
CA GLY A 112 -9.99 -4.24 1.04
C GLY A 112 -8.92 -3.82 2.06
N PHE A 113 -7.64 -3.64 1.69
CA PHE A 113 -6.55 -3.30 2.61
C PHE A 113 -6.60 -1.87 3.16
N LYS A 114 -7.36 -0.99 2.51
CA LYS A 114 -7.59 0.39 2.96
C LYS A 114 -8.63 0.48 4.10
N ARG A 115 -9.29 -0.63 4.45
CA ARG A 115 -10.33 -0.67 5.48
C ARG A 115 -9.76 -0.34 6.85
N GLY A 116 -10.41 0.58 7.57
CA GLY A 116 -10.01 1.01 8.90
C GLY A 116 -9.01 2.17 8.93
N PHE A 117 -8.53 2.66 7.79
CA PHE A 117 -7.73 3.88 7.72
C PHE A 117 -8.62 5.12 7.61
N ASP A 118 -8.48 6.09 8.52
CA ASP A 118 -9.14 7.39 8.43
C ASP A 118 -8.66 8.16 7.20
N GLN A 119 -7.35 8.09 6.94
CA GLN A 119 -6.70 8.69 5.77
C GLN A 119 -5.78 7.67 5.09
N PHE A 120 -5.83 7.58 3.77
CA PHE A 120 -4.94 6.71 3.00
C PHE A 120 -4.38 7.42 1.78
N TYR A 121 -3.07 7.63 1.80
CA TYR A 121 -2.31 8.32 0.77
C TYR A 121 -1.54 7.31 -0.08
N ASN A 122 -1.68 7.43 -1.39
CA ASN A 122 -1.04 6.57 -2.36
C ASN A 122 -0.21 7.40 -3.33
N TYR A 123 1.07 7.07 -3.43
CA TYR A 123 2.03 7.74 -4.31
C TYR A 123 2.17 7.01 -5.66
N SER A 124 1.54 5.84 -5.79
CA SER A 124 1.47 5.05 -7.03
C SER A 124 0.16 5.26 -7.79
N GLY A 125 0.24 5.11 -9.12
CA GLY A 125 -0.90 5.22 -10.04
C GLY A 125 -0.94 6.56 -10.78
N VAL A 126 -1.89 6.66 -11.72
CA VAL A 126 -2.02 7.82 -12.64
C VAL A 126 -2.36 9.13 -11.89
N VAL A 127 -2.95 9.03 -10.69
CA VAL A 127 -3.33 10.19 -9.88
C VAL A 127 -2.97 9.96 -8.41
N PRO A 128 -1.78 10.38 -7.94
CA PRO A 128 -1.36 10.18 -6.56
C PRO A 128 -2.27 10.92 -5.58
N SER A 129 -2.58 10.30 -4.44
CA SER A 129 -3.21 10.95 -3.28
C SER A 129 -2.13 11.35 -2.28
N THR A 130 -1.72 12.61 -2.32
CA THR A 130 -0.79 13.19 -1.34
C THR A 130 -1.56 14.01 -0.30
N PRO A 131 -1.04 14.14 0.93
CA PRO A 131 -1.58 15.08 1.92
C PRO A 131 -1.64 16.49 1.32
N GLN A 132 -2.71 17.24 1.58
CA GLN A 132 -2.75 18.65 1.19
C GLN A 132 -1.58 19.37 1.88
N LYS A 133 -0.57 19.78 1.12
CA LYS A 133 0.43 20.73 1.61
C LYS A 133 -0.29 22.04 1.89
N VAL A 134 -0.42 22.42 3.15
CA VAL A 134 -0.84 23.77 3.53
C VAL A 134 0.28 24.73 3.13
N GLN A 135 0.22 25.24 1.91
CA GLN A 135 0.88 26.49 1.54
C GLN A 135 -0.23 27.53 1.37
N GLY A 136 -0.25 28.52 2.26
CA GLY A 136 -1.15 29.65 2.19
C GLY A 136 -0.96 30.39 0.86
N GLY A 137 -2.02 30.51 0.08
CA GLY A 137 -1.98 31.14 -1.23
C GLY A 137 -3.38 31.44 -1.74
N ILE A 138 -3.47 32.54 -2.49
CA ILE A 138 -4.69 33.22 -2.98
C ILE A 138 -5.62 32.30 -3.83
N TRP A 139 -5.14 31.11 -4.22
CA TRP A 139 -5.84 30.10 -5.02
C TRP A 139 -6.44 28.93 -4.22
N GLN A 140 -6.43 28.97 -2.88
CA GLN A 140 -7.00 27.94 -2.00
C GLN A 140 -8.46 27.53 -2.29
N PRO A 141 -9.42 28.46 -2.49
CA PRO A 141 -10.81 28.08 -2.73
C PRO A 141 -11.00 27.36 -4.07
N PHE A 142 -10.26 27.75 -5.11
CA PHE A 142 -10.28 27.10 -6.43
C PHE A 142 -9.66 25.69 -6.38
N ARG A 143 -8.54 25.53 -5.65
CA ARG A 143 -7.90 24.21 -5.44
C ARG A 143 -8.73 23.27 -4.56
N SER A 144 -9.44 23.80 -3.56
CA SER A 144 -10.39 23.04 -2.74
C SER A 144 -11.51 22.46 -3.61
N LEU A 145 -12.08 23.27 -4.51
CA LEU A 145 -13.09 22.82 -5.47
C LEU A 145 -12.53 21.73 -6.42
N TRP A 146 -11.31 21.94 -6.94
CA TRP A 146 -10.63 20.94 -7.79
C TRP A 146 -10.30 19.64 -7.04
N SER A 147 -9.96 19.71 -5.75
CA SER A 147 -9.70 18.52 -4.93
C SER A 147 -10.97 17.70 -4.67
N LYS A 148 -12.11 18.37 -4.48
CA LYS A 148 -13.44 17.72 -4.39
C LYS A 148 -13.85 17.12 -5.74
N TYR A 149 -13.59 17.84 -6.84
CA TYR A 149 -13.84 17.35 -8.20
C TYR A 149 -12.97 16.14 -8.55
N THR A 150 -11.68 16.16 -8.21
CA THR A 150 -10.79 15.00 -8.39
C THR A 150 -11.13 13.84 -7.46
N GLN A 151 -11.65 14.07 -6.25
CA GLN A 151 -12.25 13.02 -5.42
C GLN A 151 -13.49 12.39 -6.08
N LEU A 152 -14.34 13.20 -6.72
CA LEU A 152 -15.51 12.73 -7.45
C LEU A 152 -15.12 11.94 -8.71
N LEU A 153 -14.21 12.47 -9.52
CA LEU A 153 -13.64 11.77 -10.67
C LEU A 153 -12.92 10.49 -10.27
N ARG A 154 -12.26 10.46 -9.10
CA ARG A 154 -11.66 9.25 -8.54
C ARG A 154 -12.71 8.17 -8.28
N ARG A 155 -13.85 8.52 -7.65
CA ARG A 155 -14.97 7.60 -7.46
C ARG A 155 -15.47 7.00 -8.78
N LEU A 156 -15.43 7.77 -9.87
CA LEU A 156 -15.78 7.33 -11.21
C LEU A 156 -14.65 6.54 -11.91
N SER A 157 -13.37 6.83 -11.63
CA SER A 157 -12.23 6.15 -12.25
C SER A 157 -11.89 4.80 -11.59
N TYR A 158 -12.21 4.63 -10.30
CA TYR A 158 -11.97 3.38 -9.57
C TYR A 158 -12.66 2.14 -10.16
N PRO A 159 -13.95 2.17 -10.57
CA PRO A 159 -14.56 1.01 -11.22
C PRO A 159 -13.93 0.69 -12.58
N ILE A 160 -13.45 1.70 -13.31
CA ILE A 160 -12.75 1.51 -14.58
C ILE A 160 -11.39 0.84 -14.36
N GLN A 161 -10.58 1.32 -13.41
CA GLN A 161 -9.28 0.71 -13.07
C GLN A 161 -9.41 -0.74 -12.58
N ASN A 162 -10.46 -1.06 -11.81
CA ASN A 162 -10.75 -2.42 -11.41
C ASN A 162 -11.22 -3.30 -12.59
N ALA A 163 -12.03 -2.77 -13.50
CA ALA A 163 -12.44 -3.48 -14.71
C ALA A 163 -11.26 -3.74 -15.68
N PHE A 164 -10.19 -2.93 -15.61
CA PHE A 164 -8.93 -3.22 -16.30
C PHE A 164 -8.08 -4.30 -15.61
N ALA A 165 -8.30 -4.55 -14.31
CA ALA A 165 -7.52 -5.51 -13.51
C ALA A 165 -8.12 -6.92 -13.48
N SER A 166 -9.39 -7.09 -13.86
CA SER A 166 -10.05 -8.40 -14.04
C SER A 166 -10.96 -8.30 -15.27
N PRO A 167 -10.80 -9.07 -16.39
CA PRO A 167 -10.17 -10.39 -16.57
C PRO A 167 -9.14 -10.46 -17.74
N ASN A 168 -8.51 -11.64 -17.93
CA ASN A 168 -7.48 -12.00 -18.92
C ASN A 168 -7.54 -11.34 -20.31
N GLU A 169 -8.71 -10.98 -20.83
CA GLU A 169 -8.90 -10.37 -22.15
C GLU A 169 -8.22 -8.98 -22.30
N PHE A 170 -8.26 -8.14 -21.26
CA PHE A 170 -7.70 -6.79 -21.36
C PHE A 170 -6.16 -6.77 -21.27
N PHE A 171 -5.59 -7.65 -20.45
CA PHE A 171 -4.15 -7.89 -20.39
C PHE A 171 -3.63 -8.43 -21.72
N LEU A 172 -4.32 -9.42 -22.31
CA LEU A 172 -3.98 -9.95 -23.63
C LEU A 172 -4.18 -8.92 -24.75
N ALA A 173 -5.20 -8.06 -24.65
CA ALA A 173 -5.42 -6.95 -25.57
C ALA A 173 -4.30 -5.89 -25.47
N ALA A 174 -3.83 -5.58 -24.25
CA ALA A 174 -2.72 -4.66 -24.02
C ALA A 174 -1.37 -5.21 -24.53
N LEU A 175 -1.20 -6.54 -24.56
CA LEU A 175 -0.04 -7.23 -25.15
C LEU A 175 -0.12 -7.40 -26.68
N ARG A 176 -1.23 -7.00 -27.33
CA ARG A 176 -1.29 -7.01 -28.80
C ARG A 176 -0.24 -6.04 -29.37
N PRO A 177 0.51 -6.42 -30.43
CA PRO A 177 1.60 -5.61 -30.99
C PRO A 177 1.22 -4.16 -31.34
N LEU A 178 -0.06 -3.92 -31.59
CA LEU A 178 -0.62 -2.61 -31.91
C LEU A 178 -0.61 -1.62 -30.72
N PHE A 179 -0.76 -2.11 -29.48
CA PHE A 179 -0.89 -1.27 -28.28
C PHE A 179 0.42 -1.13 -27.48
N VAL A 180 1.38 -2.02 -27.70
CA VAL A 180 2.71 -2.00 -27.08
C VAL A 180 3.44 -0.65 -27.27
N PRO A 181 3.48 -0.02 -28.46
CA PRO A 181 4.20 1.24 -28.64
C PRO A 181 3.59 2.42 -27.89
N MET A 182 2.27 2.39 -27.64
CA MET A 182 1.55 3.47 -26.96
C MET A 182 1.85 3.51 -25.46
N TRP A 183 1.84 2.37 -24.78
CA TRP A 183 2.12 2.33 -23.34
C TRP A 183 3.62 2.37 -23.03
N THR A 184 4.49 1.93 -23.94
CA THR A 184 5.95 2.05 -23.78
C THR A 184 6.41 3.52 -23.86
N ARG A 185 5.68 4.38 -24.57
CA ARG A 185 5.95 5.84 -24.60
C ARG A 185 5.28 6.62 -23.47
N ALA A 186 4.11 6.16 -22.99
CA ALA A 186 3.34 6.86 -21.94
C ALA A 186 3.72 6.42 -20.51
N GLY A 187 4.10 5.16 -20.33
CA GLY A 187 4.62 4.64 -19.09
C GLY A 187 6.13 4.84 -19.06
N ASN A 188 6.62 5.77 -18.25
CA ASN A 188 8.00 5.76 -17.78
C ASN A 188 8.21 4.51 -16.89
N PHE A 189 8.18 3.33 -17.51
CA PHE A 189 8.61 2.08 -16.94
C PHE A 189 10.13 2.10 -16.96
N LYS A 190 10.74 2.84 -16.03
CA LYS A 190 12.10 2.55 -15.61
C LYS A 190 12.03 1.23 -14.86
N GLY A 191 12.16 0.15 -15.62
CA GLY A 191 12.30 -1.21 -15.11
C GLY A 191 13.73 -1.48 -14.63
N MET A 192 13.78 -2.50 -13.77
CA MET A 192 14.93 -3.20 -13.18
C MET A 192 15.58 -2.54 -11.97
#